data_AF-A2FDZ4-F1
#
_entry.id   AF-A2FDZ4-F1
#
_cell.length_a   1.000
_cell.length_b   1.000
_cell.length_c   1.000
_cell.angle_alpha   90.00
_cell.angle_beta   90.00
_cell.angle_gamma   90.00
#
_symmetry.space_group_name_H-M   'P 1'
#
loop_
_entity.id
_entity.type
_entity.pdbx_description
1 polymer ?
#
loop_
_entity_poly.entity_id
_entity_poly.type
_entity_poly.pdbx_seq_one_letter_code
_entity_poly.pdbx_strand_id
1 'polypeptide(L)'
;MYEYSYNITKSYPAAPGVKTTIFYNSGIATTDVLDVNKGWDKLPKEYKALGDEKIPAHGIEWVCNNWTNVNCLDFKMSHKSYEHQSLVSNKRVIDVIYNTTNHLPFIPKKNEKTINYEFTIL
;
A
#
# COMPACT_ATOMS: atom_id res chain seq x y z
N MET A 1 -5.32 -11.33 -25.82
CA MET A 1 -4.69 -10.99 -24.53
C MET A 1 -5.14 -9.61 -24.06
N TYR A 2 -5.04 -8.56 -24.89
CA TYR A 2 -5.49 -7.21 -24.55
C TYR A 2 -6.97 -7.12 -24.10
N GLU A 3 -7.90 -7.69 -24.88
CA GLU A 3 -9.33 -7.60 -24.56
C GLU A 3 -9.70 -8.27 -23.23
N TYR A 4 -9.04 -9.38 -22.91
CA TYR A 4 -9.25 -10.09 -21.65
C TYR A 4 -8.77 -9.25 -20.46
N SER A 5 -7.55 -8.71 -20.52
CA SER A 5 -7.02 -7.80 -19.50
C SER A 5 -7.88 -6.56 -19.33
N TYR A 6 -8.32 -5.95 -20.43
CA TYR A 6 -9.21 -4.79 -20.41
C TYR A 6 -10.56 -5.12 -19.76
N ASN A 7 -11.13 -6.29 -20.04
CA ASN A 7 -12.39 -6.70 -19.43
C ASN A 7 -12.26 -6.93 -17.92
N ILE A 8 -11.13 -7.46 -17.43
CA ILE A 8 -10.87 -7.59 -15.98
C ILE A 8 -10.84 -6.22 -15.30
N THR A 9 -10.29 -5.19 -15.95
CA THR A 9 -10.22 -3.83 -15.38
C THR A 9 -11.57 -3.10 -15.30
N LYS A 10 -12.64 -3.65 -15.86
CA LYS A 10 -13.99 -3.05 -15.81
C LYS A 10 -14.71 -3.26 -14.48
N SER A 11 -14.22 -4.17 -13.65
CA SER A 11 -14.80 -4.49 -12.34
C SER A 11 -13.77 -4.32 -11.23
N TYR A 12 -14.24 -4.00 -10.04
CA TYR A 12 -13.39 -4.00 -8.86
C TYR A 12 -12.93 -5.42 -8.49
N PRO A 13 -11.71 -5.56 -7.95
CA PRO A 13 -11.22 -6.86 -7.50
C PRO A 13 -12.03 -7.36 -6.31
N ALA A 14 -12.36 -8.65 -6.32
CA ALA A 14 -12.96 -9.30 -5.17
C ALA A 14 -11.94 -9.38 -4.02
N ALA A 15 -12.44 -9.31 -2.78
CA ALA A 15 -11.60 -9.51 -1.60
C ALA A 15 -11.03 -10.94 -1.59
N PRO A 16 -9.82 -11.16 -1.02
CA PRO A 16 -9.27 -12.49 -0.82
C PRO A 16 -10.23 -13.31 0.03
N GLY A 17 -10.40 -14.60 -0.24
CA GLY A 17 -11.25 -15.49 0.57
C GLY A 17 -10.67 -15.82 1.96
N VAL A 18 -9.63 -15.12 2.41
CA VAL A 18 -8.86 -15.39 3.63
C VAL A 18 -8.58 -14.10 4.38
N LYS A 19 -8.41 -14.19 5.70
CA LYS A 19 -8.01 -13.06 6.54
C LYS A 19 -6.66 -12.53 6.04
N THR A 20 -6.61 -11.25 5.72
CA THR A 20 -5.44 -10.62 5.10
C THR A 20 -5.04 -9.38 5.89
N THR A 21 -3.74 -9.20 6.12
CA THR A 21 -3.21 -7.93 6.64
C THR A 21 -2.39 -7.26 5.55
N ILE A 22 -2.63 -5.98 5.32
CA ILE A 22 -1.95 -5.18 4.31
C ILE A 22 -1.08 -4.14 5.02
N PHE A 23 0.23 -4.20 4.74
CA PHE A 23 1.20 -3.22 5.18
C PHE A 23 1.60 -2.36 3.99
N TYR A 24 1.50 -1.03 4.12
CA TYR A 24 1.87 -0.11 3.05
C TYR A 24 2.37 1.22 3.62
N ASN A 25 2.90 2.08 2.77
CA ASN A 25 3.31 3.42 3.14
C ASN A 25 2.68 4.44 2.18
N SER A 26 2.00 5.45 2.72
CA SER A 26 1.48 6.61 1.98
C SER A 26 2.33 7.87 2.15
N GLY A 27 3.46 7.79 2.86
CA GLY A 27 4.21 8.97 3.29
C GLY A 27 5.11 9.64 2.24
N ILE A 28 5.27 9.06 1.05
CA ILE A 28 6.27 9.47 0.05
C ILE A 28 5.60 9.87 -1.27
N ALA A 29 6.08 10.96 -1.87
CA ALA A 29 5.64 11.38 -3.20
C ALA A 29 6.05 10.33 -4.25
N THR A 30 5.08 9.81 -4.98
CA THR A 30 5.19 8.63 -5.83
C THR A 30 4.67 8.94 -7.22
N THR A 31 5.38 8.53 -8.27
CA THR A 31 4.90 8.71 -9.64
C THR A 31 3.63 7.91 -9.87
N ASP A 32 2.58 8.60 -10.32
CA ASP A 32 1.26 8.02 -10.56
C ASP A 32 0.93 8.01 -12.05
N VAL A 33 1.13 9.17 -12.70
CA VAL A 33 0.86 9.33 -14.14
C VAL A 33 2.09 9.85 -14.87
N LEU A 34 2.36 9.24 -16.02
CA LEU A 34 3.35 9.70 -16.99
C LEU A 34 2.63 10.33 -18.19
N ASP A 35 2.86 11.61 -18.40
CA ASP A 35 2.39 12.33 -19.59
C ASP A 35 3.50 12.35 -20.64
N VAL A 36 3.25 11.56 -21.69
CA VAL A 36 4.14 11.34 -22.84
C VAL A 36 3.71 12.15 -24.08
N ASN A 37 2.86 13.19 -23.92
CA ASN A 37 2.35 13.98 -25.05
C ASN A 37 3.44 14.68 -25.87
N LYS A 38 4.66 14.82 -25.33
CA LYS A 38 5.82 15.39 -26.03
C LYS A 38 6.60 14.40 -26.89
N GLY A 39 6.12 13.15 -27.01
CA GLY A 39 6.78 12.07 -27.73
C GLY A 39 7.39 11.02 -26.80
N TRP A 40 7.44 9.77 -27.26
CA TRP A 40 7.96 8.61 -26.53
C TRP A 40 9.48 8.63 -26.33
N ASP A 41 10.19 9.47 -27.09
CA ASP A 41 11.64 9.69 -27.00
C ASP A 41 12.02 10.83 -26.05
N LYS A 42 11.04 11.51 -25.44
CA LYS A 42 11.25 12.59 -24.48
C LYS A 42 10.97 12.10 -23.06
N LEU A 43 11.63 12.74 -22.09
CA LEU A 43 11.29 12.53 -20.69
C LEU A 43 9.81 12.92 -20.45
N PRO A 44 8.98 12.00 -19.91
CA PRO A 44 7.60 12.31 -19.63
C PRO A 44 7.50 13.33 -18.50
N LYS A 45 6.40 14.09 -18.49
CA LYS A 45 6.02 14.86 -17.32
C LYS A 45 5.39 13.90 -16.30
N GLU A 46 5.92 13.89 -15.09
CA GLU A 46 5.42 13.05 -14.01
C GLU A 46 4.40 13.80 -13.15
N TYR A 47 3.26 13.18 -12.90
CA TYR A 47 2.33 13.61 -11.85
C TYR A 47 2.48 12.68 -10.66
N LYS A 48 2.60 13.28 -9.48
CA LYS A 48 2.86 12.58 -8.23
C LYS A 48 1.59 12.44 -7.40
N ALA A 49 1.42 11.28 -6.79
CA ALA A 49 0.48 11.01 -5.70
C ALA A 49 1.26 10.62 -4.43
N LEU A 50 0.55 10.33 -3.34
CA LEU A 50 1.14 9.74 -2.14
C LEU A 50 1.31 8.23 -2.29
N GLY A 51 2.34 7.66 -1.68
CA GLY A 51 2.72 6.24 -1.80
C GLY A 51 4.07 5.95 -1.14
N ASP A 52 4.79 4.97 -1.70
CA ASP A 52 6.08 4.48 -1.21
C ASP A 52 7.25 4.73 -2.19
N GLU A 53 7.17 5.80 -2.99
CA GLU A 53 8.08 6.17 -4.09
C GLU A 53 7.82 5.43 -5.42
N LYS A 54 7.34 4.17 -5.37
CA LYS A 54 7.09 3.36 -6.58
C LYS A 54 5.62 3.01 -6.79
N ILE A 55 4.88 2.75 -5.71
CA ILE A 55 3.49 2.33 -5.74
C ILE A 55 2.62 3.42 -5.09
N PRO A 56 1.69 4.05 -5.84
CA PRO A 56 0.72 4.97 -5.28
C PRO A 56 -0.17 4.28 -4.24
N ALA A 57 -0.46 4.97 -3.13
CA ALA A 57 -1.23 4.43 -2.02
C ALA A 57 -2.74 4.31 -2.31
N HIS A 58 -3.29 5.11 -3.22
CA HIS A 58 -4.75 5.24 -3.39
C HIS A 58 -5.44 3.91 -3.75
N GLY A 59 -4.78 3.01 -4.49
CA GLY A 59 -5.33 1.69 -4.79
C GLY A 59 -5.42 0.80 -3.54
N ILE A 60 -4.40 0.88 -2.67
CA ILE A 60 -4.36 0.16 -1.40
C ILE A 60 -5.37 0.76 -0.42
N GLU A 61 -5.48 2.09 -0.37
CA GLU A 61 -6.47 2.80 0.44
C GLU A 61 -7.90 2.43 0.03
N TRP A 62 -8.18 2.31 -1.27
CA TRP A 62 -9.46 1.82 -1.76
C TRP A 62 -9.73 0.42 -1.22
N VAL A 63 -8.76 -0.50 -1.31
CA VAL A 63 -8.89 -1.85 -0.76
C VAL A 63 -9.21 -1.82 0.74
N CYS A 64 -8.46 -1.05 1.53
CA CYS A 64 -8.65 -0.95 2.99
C CYS A 64 -10.00 -0.37 3.40
N ASN A 65 -10.63 0.42 2.52
CA ASN A 65 -11.95 1.03 2.77
C ASN A 65 -13.12 0.19 2.25
N ASN A 66 -12.88 -0.75 1.32
CA ASN A 66 -13.96 -1.49 0.63
C ASN A 66 -13.97 -2.99 0.92
N TRP A 67 -12.84 -3.59 1.29
CA TRP A 67 -12.79 -4.99 1.70
C TRP A 67 -13.04 -5.11 3.22
N THR A 68 -13.94 -6.01 3.60
CA THR A 68 -14.38 -6.16 5.00
C THR A 68 -13.52 -7.12 5.82
N ASN A 69 -12.70 -7.95 5.18
CA ASN A 69 -11.89 -8.99 5.80
C ASN A 69 -10.39 -8.68 5.78
N VAL A 70 -10.05 -7.39 5.71
CA VAL A 70 -8.66 -6.93 5.73
C VAL A 70 -8.38 -6.00 6.89
N ASN A 71 -7.21 -6.21 7.48
CA ASN A 71 -6.60 -5.28 8.42
C ASN A 71 -5.54 -4.49 7.66
N CYS A 72 -5.50 -3.18 7.83
CA CYS A 72 -4.52 -2.35 7.17
C CYS A 72 -3.68 -1.56 8.16
N LEU A 73 -2.39 -1.46 7.88
CA LEU A 73 -1.49 -0.53 8.52
C LEU A 73 -0.74 0.28 7.46
N ASP A 74 -0.97 1.58 7.50
CA ASP A 74 -0.20 2.58 6.78
C ASP A 74 0.92 3.10 7.67
N PHE A 75 2.17 2.95 7.24
CA PHE A 75 3.31 3.49 7.97
C PHE A 75 3.33 5.02 7.96
N LYS A 76 2.85 5.64 6.86
CA LYS A 76 2.80 7.09 6.65
C LYS A 76 4.10 7.83 7.02
N MET A 77 5.22 7.28 6.56
CA MET A 77 6.56 7.80 6.80
C MET A 77 7.17 8.35 5.51
N SER A 78 7.74 9.54 5.57
CA SER A 78 8.45 10.18 4.45
C SER A 78 9.95 9.82 4.37
N HIS A 79 10.44 8.97 5.27
CA HIS A 79 11.85 8.60 5.36
C HIS A 79 12.21 7.52 4.32
N LYS A 80 13.42 7.58 3.74
CA LYS A 80 13.90 6.64 2.70
C LYS A 80 13.81 5.16 3.07
N SER A 81 13.92 4.84 4.35
CA SER A 81 13.75 3.46 4.82
C SER A 81 12.33 2.90 4.61
N TYR A 82 11.35 3.75 4.25
CA TYR A 82 9.99 3.37 3.92
C TYR A 82 9.66 3.57 2.43
N GLU A 83 10.68 3.81 1.59
CA GLU A 83 10.56 3.64 0.14
C GLU A 83 10.36 2.15 -0.18
N HIS A 84 9.73 1.87 -1.32
CA HIS A 84 9.26 0.54 -1.72
C HIS A 84 10.31 -0.55 -1.53
N GLN A 85 11.53 -0.33 -2.05
CA GLN A 85 12.62 -1.29 -1.98
C GLN A 85 13.16 -1.48 -0.56
N SER A 86 13.06 -0.45 0.29
CA SER A 86 13.57 -0.45 1.66
C SER A 86 12.61 -1.06 2.66
N LEU A 87 11.32 -1.20 2.33
CA LEU A 87 10.31 -1.75 3.25
C LEU A 87 10.69 -3.15 3.74
N VAL A 88 11.23 -4.01 2.87
CA VAL A 88 11.56 -5.41 3.20
C VAL A 88 12.74 -5.57 4.14
N SER A 89 13.63 -4.57 4.25
CA SER A 89 14.78 -4.57 5.15
C SER A 89 14.62 -3.60 6.33
N ASN A 90 13.51 -2.88 6.39
CA ASN A 90 13.22 -1.93 7.45
C ASN A 90 12.88 -2.67 8.74
N LYS A 91 13.70 -2.47 9.78
CA LYS A 91 13.51 -3.10 11.09
C LYS A 91 12.09 -2.93 11.65
N ARG A 92 11.51 -1.73 11.57
CA ARG A 92 10.15 -1.49 12.08
C ARG A 92 9.11 -2.30 11.31
N VAL A 93 9.23 -2.36 9.98
CA VAL A 93 8.32 -3.13 9.13
C VAL A 93 8.41 -4.61 9.48
N ILE A 94 9.63 -5.14 9.60
CA ILE A 94 9.89 -6.53 9.99
C ILE A 94 9.30 -6.83 11.38
N ASP A 95 9.49 -5.94 12.37
CA ASP A 95 8.94 -6.11 13.72
C ASP A 95 7.40 -6.17 13.71
N VAL A 96 6.74 -5.33 12.89
CA VAL A 96 5.27 -5.36 12.73
C VAL A 96 4.81 -6.66 12.07
N ILE A 97 5.49 -7.11 11.02
CA ILE A 97 5.18 -8.37 10.34
C ILE A 97 5.30 -9.51 11.34
N TYR A 98 6.44 -9.62 12.04
CA TYR A 98 6.67 -10.64 13.07
C TYR A 98 5.58 -10.64 14.13
N ASN A 99 5.25 -9.47 14.70
CA ASN A 99 4.21 -9.38 15.72
C ASN A 99 2.84 -9.77 15.17
N THR A 100 2.48 -9.31 13.98
CA THR A 100 1.18 -9.64 13.37
C THR A 100 1.05 -11.13 13.07
N THR A 101 2.12 -11.75 12.53
CA THR A 101 2.15 -13.19 12.24
C THR A 101 2.07 -14.03 13.50
N ASN A 102 2.66 -13.59 14.61
CA ASN A 102 2.62 -14.29 15.89
C ASN A 102 1.46 -13.86 16.81
N HIS A 103 0.52 -13.07 16.31
CA HIS A 103 -0.60 -12.51 17.10
C HIS A 103 -0.17 -11.73 18.34
N LEU A 104 1.03 -11.12 18.30
CA LEU A 104 1.55 -10.26 19.35
C LEU A 104 1.07 -8.83 19.15
N PRO A 105 0.80 -8.09 20.26
CA PRO A 105 0.52 -6.67 20.16
C PRO A 105 1.72 -5.90 19.62
N PHE A 106 1.46 -4.83 18.87
CA PHE A 106 2.45 -3.81 18.59
C PHE A 106 1.82 -2.44 18.84
N ILE A 107 2.65 -1.48 19.24
CA ILE A 107 2.22 -0.10 19.45
C ILE A 107 2.44 0.66 18.13
N PRO A 108 1.39 1.20 17.49
CA PRO A 108 1.55 2.06 16.33
C PRO A 108 2.35 3.31 16.71
N LYS A 109 3.24 3.77 15.83
CA LYS A 109 3.90 5.07 15.99
C LYS A 109 2.88 6.18 15.70
N LYS A 110 3.10 7.37 16.26
CA LYS A 110 2.19 8.54 16.17
C LYS A 110 1.65 8.83 14.76
N ASN A 111 2.44 8.61 13.71
CA ASN A 111 2.07 8.91 12.34
C ASN A 111 1.43 7.72 11.61
N GLU A 112 1.59 6.50 12.13
CA GLU A 112 1.06 5.28 11.52
C GLU A 112 -0.48 5.25 11.68
N LYS A 113 -1.18 4.81 10.63
CA LYS A 113 -2.65 4.71 10.63
C LYS A 113 -3.07 3.25 10.50
N THR A 114 -3.80 2.76 11.49
CA THR A 114 -4.44 1.44 11.46
C THR A 114 -5.90 1.55 11.01
N ILE A 115 -6.35 0.66 10.14
CA ILE A 115 -7.75 0.51 9.75
C ILE A 115 -8.13 -0.95 10.03
N ASN A 116 -9.23 -1.16 10.76
CA ASN A 116 -9.77 -2.47 11.15
C ASN A 116 -8.87 -3.32 12.07
N TYR A 117 -8.16 -2.72 13.02
CA TYR A 117 -7.52 -3.48 14.10
C TYR A 117 -8.48 -3.61 15.30
N GLU A 118 -9.41 -4.55 15.25
CA GLU A 118 -10.04 -5.06 16.47
C GLU A 118 -9.10 -6.12 17.09
N PHE A 119 -8.38 -5.71 18.13
CA PHE A 119 -7.78 -6.64 19.09
C PHE A 119 -8.89 -7.11 20.03
N THR A 120 -9.54 -8.22 19.72
CA THR A 120 -10.26 -8.98 20.74
C THR A 120 -9.43 -10.19 21.10
N ILE A 121 -8.65 -10.06 22.16
CA ILE A 121 -8.07 -11.19 22.88
C ILE A 121 -9.25 -11.83 23.64
N LEU A 122 -9.64 -13.05 23.29
CA LEU A 122 -10.42 -13.94 24.15
C LEU A 122 -9.45 -14.68 25.07
#